data_AF-A0A2A5X163-F1
#
_entry.id   AF-A0A2A5X163-F1
#
_cell.length_a   1.000
_cell.length_b   1.000
_cell.length_c   1.000
_cell.angle_alpha   90.00
_cell.angle_beta   90.00
_cell.angle_gamma   90.00
#
_symmetry.space_group_name_H-M   'P 1'
#
loop_
_entity.id
_entity.type
_entity.pdbx_description
1 polymer ?
#
loop_
_entity_poly.entity_id
_entity_poly.type
_entity_poly.pdbx_seq_one_letter_code
_entity_poly.pdbx_strand_id
1 'polypeptide(L)'
;MDLNRSCENQLKKIEKTISSNKVKGKDLIKITDSKQLNLFLIKNIYDKWNKNFKKNKMNYFDYETKEVEEATKNMMNVLSNNICIDFDEFKKLFYISMAEIVELASKPKGFLKKDFLNYSWYDLERIKIRSKYYEYFKDLFKILIEKVESNREISIKSHELNKYVDEITIEQNHELVKEVSKLLKCDTEEISNIKDKSEFPYYSLFSINKNEVDSIIKEAKSKDNFENAAVLILDNLNEYYKKNLLSNDVKNLLFEIKKNHISPS
;
A
#
# COMPACT_ATOMS: atom_id res chain seq x y z
N MET A 1 14.29 -1.81 -14.66
CA MET A 1 13.80 -2.47 -13.43
C MET A 1 12.58 -3.39 -13.67
N ASP A 2 12.65 -4.68 -13.29
CA ASP A 2 11.51 -5.62 -13.26
C ASP A 2 11.14 -5.95 -11.81
N LEU A 3 10.13 -5.24 -11.30
CA LEU A 3 9.65 -5.39 -9.91
C LEU A 3 9.15 -6.81 -9.63
N ASN A 4 8.48 -7.46 -10.61
CA ASN A 4 7.91 -8.78 -10.42
C ASN A 4 9.00 -9.83 -10.27
N ARG A 5 10.01 -9.81 -11.15
CA ARG A 5 11.17 -10.69 -11.04
C ARG A 5 11.89 -10.50 -9.71
N SER A 6 12.04 -9.27 -9.25
CA SER A 6 12.67 -8.99 -7.96
C SER A 6 11.83 -9.50 -6.79
N CYS A 7 10.50 -9.34 -6.82
CA CYS A 7 9.59 -9.90 -5.83
C CYS A 7 9.69 -11.43 -5.77
N GLU A 8 9.60 -12.11 -6.91
CA GLU A 8 9.71 -13.58 -7.00
C GLU A 8 11.04 -14.09 -6.44
N ASN A 9 12.15 -13.39 -6.73
CA ASN A 9 13.45 -13.77 -6.20
C ASN A 9 13.54 -13.65 -4.68
N GLN A 10 12.93 -12.61 -4.08
CA GLN A 10 12.89 -12.45 -2.63
C GLN A 10 11.95 -13.47 -1.99
N LEU A 11 10.76 -13.68 -2.58
CA LEU A 11 9.80 -14.67 -2.10
C LEU A 11 10.39 -16.08 -2.09
N LYS A 12 11.13 -16.49 -3.13
CA LYS A 12 11.84 -17.77 -3.16
C LYS A 12 12.91 -17.92 -2.07
N LYS A 13 13.53 -16.81 -1.63
CA LYS A 13 14.46 -16.84 -0.48
C LYS A 13 13.70 -16.99 0.83
N ILE A 14 12.61 -16.25 1.00
CA ILE A 14 11.76 -16.30 2.19
C ILE A 14 11.12 -17.68 2.34
N GLU A 15 10.61 -18.27 1.26
CA GLU A 15 10.00 -19.61 1.27
C GLU A 15 10.95 -20.68 1.83
N LYS A 16 12.25 -20.55 1.56
CA LYS A 16 13.29 -21.46 2.07
C LYS A 16 13.60 -21.27 3.56
N THR A 17 13.30 -20.11 4.12
CA THR A 17 13.62 -19.80 5.53
C THR A 17 12.44 -20.00 6.46
N ILE A 18 11.21 -20.03 5.94
CA ILE A 18 10.00 -20.22 6.74
C ILE A 18 9.66 -21.70 6.91
N SER A 19 9.18 -22.06 8.10
CA SER A 19 8.72 -23.43 8.40
C SER A 19 7.21 -23.56 8.17
N SER A 20 6.77 -24.70 7.66
CA SER A 20 5.33 -25.05 7.56
C SER A 20 4.48 -24.11 6.69
N ASN A 21 5.05 -23.49 5.67
CA ASN A 21 4.34 -22.60 4.73
C ASN A 21 3.58 -21.43 5.39
N LYS A 22 4.04 -20.99 6.56
CA LYS A 22 3.41 -19.93 7.34
C LYS A 22 4.44 -18.89 7.77
N VAL A 23 4.06 -17.63 7.66
CA VAL A 23 4.84 -16.47 8.10
C VAL A 23 4.28 -15.98 9.43
N LYS A 24 5.13 -15.90 10.48
CA LYS A 24 4.71 -15.42 11.81
C LYS A 24 5.08 -13.95 12.01
N GLY A 25 4.38 -13.28 12.92
CA GLY A 25 4.62 -11.85 13.22
C GLY A 25 6.07 -11.53 13.61
N LYS A 26 6.71 -12.40 14.40
CA LYS A 26 8.12 -12.26 14.79
C LYS A 26 9.08 -12.32 13.59
N ASP A 27 8.71 -13.04 12.54
CA ASP A 27 9.53 -13.21 11.34
C ASP A 27 9.44 -11.92 10.50
N LEU A 28 8.26 -11.29 10.41
CA LEU A 28 8.02 -10.08 9.60
C LEU A 28 8.99 -8.94 9.90
N ILE A 29 9.40 -8.76 11.15
CA ILE A 29 10.31 -7.68 11.58
C ILE A 29 11.68 -7.79 10.85
N LYS A 30 12.09 -9.02 10.49
CA LYS A 30 13.41 -9.31 9.90
C LYS A 30 13.31 -10.26 8.69
N ILE A 31 12.16 -10.31 8.02
CA ILE A 31 11.91 -11.27 6.94
C ILE A 31 12.70 -10.96 5.68
N THR A 32 13.08 -9.70 5.50
CA THR A 32 14.04 -9.25 4.49
C THR A 32 15.13 -8.38 5.10
N ASP A 33 16.20 -8.14 4.33
CA ASP A 33 17.26 -7.19 4.68
C ASP A 33 16.78 -5.72 4.65
N SER A 34 15.62 -5.43 4.05
CA SER A 34 15.03 -4.10 3.95
C SER A 34 14.19 -3.80 5.18
N LYS A 35 14.65 -2.88 6.03
CA LYS A 35 13.94 -2.50 7.26
C LYS A 35 12.60 -1.84 6.93
N GLN A 36 12.59 -0.96 5.92
CA GLN A 36 11.39 -0.23 5.54
C GLN A 36 10.34 -1.17 4.92
N LEU A 37 10.75 -2.19 4.16
CA LEU A 37 9.82 -3.19 3.61
C LEU A 37 9.18 -4.02 4.73
N ASN A 38 9.98 -4.46 5.69
CA ASN A 38 9.50 -5.20 6.85
C ASN A 38 8.45 -4.39 7.64
N LEU A 39 8.70 -3.08 7.84
CA LEU A 39 7.72 -2.18 8.45
C LEU A 39 6.45 -2.03 7.61
N PHE A 40 6.56 -1.96 6.27
CA PHE A 40 5.40 -1.87 5.38
C PHE A 40 4.57 -3.14 5.34
N LEU A 41 5.16 -4.32 5.48
CA LEU A 41 4.40 -5.57 5.64
C LEU A 41 3.51 -5.50 6.89
N ILE A 42 4.08 -5.06 8.01
CA ILE A 42 3.35 -4.91 9.28
C ILE A 42 2.28 -3.81 9.17
N LYS A 43 2.62 -2.65 8.60
CA LYS A 43 1.67 -1.55 8.32
C LYS A 43 0.47 -2.03 7.52
N ASN A 44 0.70 -2.82 6.47
CA ASN A 44 -0.38 -3.28 5.59
C ASN A 44 -1.29 -4.32 6.25
N ILE A 45 -0.77 -5.13 7.17
CA ILE A 45 -1.60 -6.00 8.03
C ILE A 45 -2.46 -5.15 8.97
N TYR A 46 -1.85 -4.17 9.63
CA TYR A 46 -2.54 -3.23 10.52
C TYR A 46 -3.66 -2.48 9.80
N ASP A 47 -3.41 -1.97 8.60
CA ASP A 47 -4.42 -1.24 7.81
C ASP A 47 -5.54 -2.16 7.33
N LYS A 48 -5.22 -3.38 6.90
CA LYS A 48 -6.24 -4.39 6.54
C LYS A 48 -7.13 -4.73 7.74
N TRP A 49 -6.54 -4.92 8.92
CA TRP A 49 -7.30 -5.18 10.14
C TRP A 49 -8.24 -4.02 10.48
N ASN A 50 -7.74 -2.78 10.47
CA ASN A 50 -8.55 -1.60 10.76
C ASN A 50 -9.71 -1.41 9.77
N LYS A 51 -9.44 -1.62 8.47
CA LYS A 51 -10.48 -1.57 7.42
C LYS A 51 -11.52 -2.66 7.65
N ASN A 52 -11.09 -3.89 7.96
CA ASN A 52 -12.00 -5.00 8.24
C ASN A 52 -12.83 -4.75 9.50
N PHE A 53 -12.23 -4.28 10.59
CA PHE A 53 -12.93 -3.99 11.84
C PHE A 53 -14.03 -2.94 11.62
N LYS A 54 -13.72 -1.83 10.93
CA LYS A 54 -14.71 -0.81 10.57
C LYS A 54 -15.84 -1.36 9.70
N LYS A 55 -15.52 -2.20 8.71
CA LYS A 55 -16.51 -2.79 7.79
C LYS A 55 -17.51 -3.70 8.50
N ASN A 56 -17.08 -4.39 9.56
CA ASN A 56 -17.92 -5.36 10.28
C ASN A 56 -18.65 -4.75 11.50
N LYS A 57 -18.58 -3.43 11.71
CA LYS A 57 -19.37 -2.78 12.76
C LYS A 57 -20.87 -2.90 12.45
N MET A 58 -21.66 -3.27 13.45
CA MET A 58 -23.13 -3.36 13.36
C MET A 58 -23.78 -2.20 14.10
N ASN A 59 -24.90 -1.68 13.60
CA ASN A 59 -25.58 -0.50 14.18
C ASN A 59 -26.21 -0.72 15.57
N TYR A 60 -26.13 -1.92 16.13
CA TYR A 60 -26.71 -2.27 17.42
C TYR A 60 -25.76 -2.03 18.61
N PHE A 61 -24.48 -1.72 18.35
CA PHE A 61 -23.46 -1.59 19.39
C PHE A 61 -22.88 -0.18 19.43
N ASP A 62 -22.65 0.32 20.63
CA ASP A 62 -21.93 1.57 20.86
C ASP A 62 -20.42 1.32 20.92
N TYR A 63 -19.77 1.54 19.78
CA TYR A 63 -18.31 1.39 19.65
C TYR A 63 -17.50 2.59 20.13
N GLU A 64 -18.16 3.66 20.61
CA GLU A 64 -17.51 4.88 21.11
C GLU A 64 -17.37 4.86 22.64
N THR A 65 -18.00 3.89 23.32
CA THR A 65 -17.75 3.65 24.74
C THR A 65 -16.28 3.27 24.99
N LYS A 66 -15.71 3.82 26.06
CA LYS A 66 -14.32 3.54 26.46
C LYS A 66 -14.05 2.05 26.61
N GLU A 67 -15.00 1.30 27.15
CA GLU A 67 -14.88 -0.15 27.38
C GLU A 67 -14.71 -0.92 26.05
N VAL A 68 -15.52 -0.57 25.04
CA VAL A 68 -15.42 -1.20 23.70
C VAL A 68 -14.14 -0.76 22.98
N GLU A 69 -13.75 0.51 23.10
CA GLU A 69 -12.49 1.00 22.53
C GLU A 69 -11.26 0.30 23.13
N GLU A 70 -11.21 0.16 24.46
CA GLU A 70 -10.13 -0.53 25.17
C GLU A 70 -10.07 -2.02 24.83
N ALA A 71 -11.22 -2.70 24.82
CA ALA A 71 -11.30 -4.10 24.41
C ALA A 71 -10.83 -4.30 22.95
N THR A 72 -11.21 -3.38 22.07
CA THR A 72 -10.78 -3.38 20.65
C THR A 72 -9.27 -3.18 20.53
N LYS A 73 -8.70 -2.20 21.24
CA LYS A 73 -7.24 -1.97 21.27
C LYS A 73 -6.50 -3.20 21.81
N ASN A 74 -7.00 -3.82 22.88
CA ASN A 74 -6.41 -5.03 23.44
C ASN A 74 -6.47 -6.21 22.46
N MET A 75 -7.63 -6.44 21.81
CA MET A 75 -7.78 -7.47 20.80
C MET A 75 -6.77 -7.29 19.65
N MET A 76 -6.59 -6.06 19.18
CA MET A 76 -5.62 -5.77 18.13
C MET A 76 -4.18 -6.05 18.58
N ASN A 77 -3.84 -5.71 19.83
CA ASN A 77 -2.52 -6.02 20.39
C ASN A 77 -2.28 -7.53 20.48
N VAL A 78 -3.27 -8.29 20.96
CA VAL A 78 -3.20 -9.77 21.01
C VAL A 78 -3.01 -10.34 19.61
N LEU A 79 -3.81 -9.90 18.63
CA LEU A 79 -3.69 -10.36 17.23
C LEU A 79 -2.34 -10.00 16.61
N SER A 80 -1.81 -8.80 16.89
CA SER A 80 -0.52 -8.35 16.38
C SER A 80 0.64 -9.23 16.87
N ASN A 81 0.56 -9.70 18.12
CA ASN A 81 1.53 -10.64 18.69
C ASN A 81 1.34 -12.09 18.18
N ASN A 82 0.20 -12.40 17.57
CA ASN A 82 -0.18 -13.73 17.09
C ASN A 82 -0.40 -13.77 15.56
N ILE A 83 0.25 -12.88 14.81
CA ILE A 83 0.19 -12.88 13.34
C ILE A 83 0.70 -14.24 12.83
N CYS A 84 -0.11 -14.87 11.99
CA CYS A 84 0.16 -16.14 11.32
C CYS A 84 -0.50 -16.10 9.95
N ILE A 85 0.29 -16.04 8.88
CA ILE A 85 -0.17 -15.82 7.51
C ILE A 85 0.25 -17.00 6.65
N ASP A 86 -0.68 -17.61 5.93
CA ASP A 86 -0.34 -18.61 4.93
C ASP A 86 0.51 -17.98 3.82
N PHE A 87 1.50 -18.72 3.31
CA PHE A 87 2.50 -18.14 2.44
C PHE A 87 1.92 -17.54 1.14
N ASP A 88 0.85 -18.11 0.59
CA ASP A 88 0.20 -17.57 -0.60
C ASP A 88 -0.48 -16.22 -0.35
N GLU A 89 -1.04 -16.00 0.84
CA GLU A 89 -1.54 -14.67 1.23
C GLU A 89 -0.41 -13.70 1.54
N PHE A 90 0.69 -14.20 2.12
CA PHE A 90 1.89 -13.42 2.32
C PHE A 90 2.47 -12.92 0.99
N LYS A 91 2.50 -13.72 -0.07
CA LYS A 91 2.95 -13.29 -1.42
C LYS A 91 2.18 -12.05 -1.87
N LYS A 92 0.84 -12.06 -1.78
CA LYS A 92 0.00 -10.91 -2.16
C LYS A 92 0.34 -9.66 -1.34
N LEU A 93 0.49 -9.82 -0.03
CA LEU A 93 0.90 -8.73 0.86
C LEU A 93 2.29 -8.18 0.46
N PHE A 94 3.23 -9.08 0.17
CA PHE A 94 4.60 -8.74 -0.20
C PHE A 94 4.65 -7.91 -1.48
N TYR A 95 3.92 -8.30 -2.52
CA TYR A 95 3.83 -7.54 -3.77
C TYR A 95 3.34 -6.10 -3.54
N ILE A 96 2.31 -5.93 -2.72
CA ILE A 96 1.78 -4.60 -2.36
C ILE A 96 2.86 -3.79 -1.63
N SER A 97 3.46 -4.35 -0.58
CA SER A 97 4.50 -3.65 0.19
C SER A 97 5.75 -3.32 -0.63
N MET A 98 6.10 -4.17 -1.60
CA MET A 98 7.19 -3.93 -2.55
C MET A 98 6.90 -2.78 -3.52
N ALA A 99 5.68 -2.68 -4.04
CA ALA A 99 5.29 -1.53 -4.85
C ALA A 99 5.29 -0.24 -4.03
N GLU A 100 4.78 -0.30 -2.80
CA GLU A 100 4.73 0.85 -1.90
C GLU A 100 6.12 1.37 -1.49
N ILE A 101 7.08 0.50 -1.18
CA ILE A 101 8.44 0.95 -0.82
C ILE A 101 9.15 1.60 -2.01
N VAL A 102 8.90 1.12 -3.23
CA VAL A 102 9.42 1.73 -4.46
C VAL A 102 8.80 3.11 -4.71
N GLU A 103 7.48 3.24 -4.52
CA GLU A 103 6.78 4.51 -4.63
C GLU A 103 7.26 5.50 -3.55
N LEU A 104 7.47 5.04 -2.31
CA LEU A 104 8.04 5.87 -1.23
C LEU A 104 9.46 6.34 -1.56
N ALA A 105 10.32 5.44 -2.06
CA ALA A 105 11.71 5.78 -2.38
C ALA A 105 11.83 6.75 -3.55
N SER A 106 10.97 6.61 -4.56
CA SER A 106 11.00 7.44 -5.77
C SER A 106 10.23 8.75 -5.61
N LYS A 107 9.05 8.72 -4.97
CA LYS A 107 8.12 9.87 -4.85
C LYS A 107 7.57 9.98 -3.43
N PRO A 108 8.41 10.28 -2.44
CA PRO A 108 8.01 10.22 -1.03
C PRO A 108 6.84 11.16 -0.70
N LYS A 109 6.84 12.39 -1.21
CA LYS A 109 5.74 13.34 -0.99
C LYS A 109 4.40 12.81 -1.50
N GLY A 110 4.38 12.35 -2.75
CA GLY A 110 3.17 11.79 -3.36
C GLY A 110 2.66 10.56 -2.63
N PHE A 111 3.57 9.64 -2.29
CA PHE A 111 3.25 8.46 -1.51
C PHE A 111 2.66 8.79 -0.14
N LEU A 112 3.31 9.66 0.63
CA LEU A 112 2.84 10.04 1.98
C LEU A 112 1.46 10.69 1.94
N LYS A 113 1.22 11.59 0.97
CA LYS A 113 -0.10 12.21 0.80
C LYS A 113 -1.19 11.19 0.50
N LYS A 114 -0.91 10.23 -0.39
CA LYS A 114 -1.80 9.12 -0.71
C LYS A 114 -2.04 8.23 0.51
N ASP A 115 -0.99 7.93 1.27
CA ASP A 115 -1.07 7.12 2.48
C ASP A 115 -1.95 7.76 3.56
N PHE A 116 -1.86 9.09 3.74
CA PHE A 116 -2.71 9.84 4.66
C PHE A 116 -4.20 9.87 4.23
N LEU A 117 -4.55 9.50 2.99
CA LEU A 117 -5.95 9.36 2.59
C LEU A 117 -6.59 8.05 3.05
N ASN A 118 -5.84 7.13 3.68
CA ASN A 118 -6.39 5.88 4.20
C ASN A 118 -7.42 6.07 5.34
N TYR A 119 -7.40 7.23 5.99
CA TYR A 119 -8.35 7.59 7.05
C TYR A 119 -8.92 8.98 6.76
N SER A 120 -10.20 9.20 7.07
CA SER A 120 -10.82 10.53 6.91
C SER A 120 -10.30 11.55 7.94
N TRP A 121 -9.93 11.05 9.12
CA TRP A 121 -9.51 11.84 10.27
C TRP A 121 -8.29 11.21 10.94
N TYR A 122 -7.42 12.05 11.47
CA TYR A 122 -6.25 11.69 12.26
C TYR A 122 -6.31 12.44 13.58
N ASP A 123 -6.22 11.71 14.67
CA ASP A 123 -5.82 12.27 15.96
C ASP A 123 -4.29 12.15 16.10
N LEU A 124 -3.76 12.77 17.15
CA LEU A 124 -2.34 12.75 17.46
C LEU A 124 -1.79 11.33 17.69
N GLU A 125 -2.57 10.45 18.31
CA GLU A 125 -2.20 9.05 18.57
C GLU A 125 -2.01 8.30 17.24
N ARG A 126 -2.90 8.51 16.26
CA ARG A 126 -2.85 7.88 14.95
C ARG A 126 -1.65 8.34 14.14
N ILE A 127 -1.28 9.62 14.20
CA ILE A 127 -0.06 10.13 13.55
C ILE A 127 1.17 9.50 14.21
N LYS A 128 1.20 9.42 15.55
CA LYS A 128 2.28 8.77 16.33
C LYS A 128 2.38 7.26 16.07
N ILE A 129 1.26 6.57 15.84
CA ILE A 129 1.27 5.16 15.43
C ILE A 129 1.78 5.03 13.99
N ARG A 130 1.29 5.89 13.09
CA ARG A 130 1.66 5.86 11.68
C ARG A 130 3.16 6.09 11.48
N SER A 131 3.77 7.00 12.24
CA SER A 131 5.19 7.32 12.15
C SER A 131 6.11 6.13 12.43
N LYS A 132 5.67 5.16 13.24
CA LYS A 132 6.44 3.94 13.56
C LYS A 132 6.72 3.07 12.34
N TYR A 133 5.96 3.23 11.26
CA TYR A 133 6.11 2.46 10.03
C TYR A 133 7.03 3.13 9.00
N TYR A 134 7.60 4.30 9.29
CA TYR A 134 8.42 5.09 8.36
C TYR A 134 9.80 5.36 8.95
N GLU A 135 10.72 4.42 8.78
CA GLU A 135 12.07 4.47 9.37
C GLU A 135 12.84 5.71 8.90
N TYR A 136 12.73 6.03 7.61
CA TYR A 136 13.51 7.08 6.94
C TYR A 136 12.84 8.46 6.92
N PHE A 137 11.63 8.59 7.47
CA PHE A 137 10.85 9.84 7.48
C PHE A 137 10.42 10.25 8.88
N LYS A 138 11.11 9.79 9.93
CA LYS A 138 10.79 10.11 11.33
C LYS A 138 10.74 11.62 11.60
N ASP A 139 11.67 12.38 11.03
CA ASP A 139 11.73 13.84 11.21
C ASP A 139 10.52 14.54 10.59
N LEU A 140 10.05 14.07 9.41
CA LEU A 140 8.81 14.57 8.82
C LEU A 140 7.62 14.34 9.76
N PHE A 141 7.49 13.12 10.31
CA PHE A 141 6.40 12.85 11.24
C PHE A 141 6.51 13.67 12.52
N LYS A 142 7.73 13.94 13.01
CA LYS A 142 7.97 14.83 14.14
C LYS A 142 7.46 16.25 13.84
N ILE A 143 7.77 16.81 12.67
CA ILE A 143 7.27 18.13 12.24
C ILE A 143 5.74 18.14 12.18
N LEU A 144 5.13 17.10 11.59
CA LEU A 144 3.67 17.00 11.51
C LEU A 144 3.02 16.92 12.91
N ILE A 145 3.61 16.13 13.81
CA ILE A 145 3.16 16.02 15.21
C ILE A 145 3.23 17.36 15.92
N GLU A 146 4.37 18.05 15.84
CA GLU A 146 4.58 19.37 16.46
C GLU A 146 3.59 20.41 15.93
N LYS A 147 3.25 20.34 14.64
CA LYS A 147 2.29 21.25 14.01
C LYS A 147 0.86 21.02 14.48
N VAL A 148 0.45 19.76 14.58
CA VAL A 148 -0.88 19.39 15.11
C VAL A 148 -0.99 19.78 16.59
N GLU A 149 0.08 19.57 17.37
CA GLU A 149 0.15 19.95 18.78
C GLU A 149 0.11 21.49 18.96
N SER A 150 0.87 22.25 18.16
CA SER A 150 0.92 23.72 18.26
C SER A 150 -0.39 24.38 17.85
N ASN A 151 -1.10 23.80 16.88
CA ASN A 151 -2.43 24.24 16.46
C ASN A 151 -3.56 23.77 17.41
N ARG A 152 -3.22 23.01 18.47
CA ARG A 152 -4.16 22.46 19.46
C ARG A 152 -5.30 21.66 18.83
N GLU A 153 -5.00 20.93 17.77
CA GLU A 153 -5.99 20.13 17.04
C GLU A 153 -6.25 18.82 17.78
N ILE A 154 -7.50 18.57 18.17
CA ILE A 154 -7.92 17.28 18.74
C ILE A 154 -7.90 16.20 17.64
N SER A 155 -8.36 16.57 16.44
CA SER A 155 -8.28 15.75 15.24
C SER A 155 -8.24 16.62 13.98
N ILE A 156 -7.50 16.17 12.98
CA ILE A 156 -7.32 16.81 11.68
C ILE A 156 -7.88 15.93 10.55
N LYS A 157 -8.54 16.54 9.56
CA LYS A 157 -8.98 15.83 8.34
C LYS A 157 -7.77 15.50 7.47
N SER A 158 -7.81 14.38 6.74
CA SER A 158 -6.67 13.95 5.90
C SER A 158 -6.25 14.97 4.84
N HIS A 159 -7.18 15.74 4.26
CA HIS A 159 -6.84 16.79 3.30
C HIS A 159 -6.14 18.00 3.96
N GLU A 160 -6.49 18.33 5.20
CA GLU A 160 -5.79 19.38 5.95
C GLU A 160 -4.38 18.90 6.37
N LEU A 161 -4.26 17.64 6.82
CA LEU A 161 -2.95 17.03 7.09
C LEU A 161 -2.06 17.03 5.83
N ASN A 162 -2.65 16.80 4.65
CA ASN A 162 -1.94 16.89 3.39
C ASN A 162 -1.47 18.31 3.05
N LYS A 163 -2.16 19.37 3.52
CA LYS A 163 -1.63 20.74 3.39
C LYS A 163 -0.37 20.93 4.22
N TYR A 164 -0.31 20.36 5.43
CA TYR A 164 0.91 20.40 6.24
C TYR A 164 2.07 19.66 5.56
N VAL A 165 1.79 18.53 4.89
CA VAL A 165 2.78 17.84 4.05
C VAL A 165 3.20 18.69 2.85
N ASP A 166 2.28 19.48 2.27
CA ASP A 166 2.59 20.36 1.14
C ASP A 166 3.54 21.49 1.50
N GLU A 167 3.48 21.99 2.73
CA GLU A 167 4.39 23.02 3.25
C GLU A 167 5.81 22.49 3.56
N ILE A 168 5.99 21.17 3.63
CA ILE A 168 7.28 20.54 3.89
C ILE A 168 7.95 20.20 2.55
N THR A 169 9.23 20.56 2.42
CA THR A 169 10.10 20.06 1.34
C THR A 169 10.48 18.63 1.66
N ILE A 170 10.09 17.69 0.80
CA ILE A 170 10.32 16.26 0.99
C ILE A 170 11.08 15.75 -0.22
N GLU A 171 12.36 15.51 -0.01
CA GLU A 171 13.26 14.94 -1.01
C GLU A 171 13.33 13.41 -0.89
N GLN A 172 13.89 12.77 -1.92
CA GLN A 172 14.20 11.35 -1.86
C GLN A 172 15.21 11.08 -0.74
N ASN A 173 14.93 10.09 0.11
CA ASN A 173 15.88 9.68 1.12
C ASN A 173 16.93 8.75 0.51
N HIS A 174 18.19 9.18 0.50
CA HIS A 174 19.30 8.45 -0.13
C HIS A 174 19.51 7.04 0.45
N GLU A 175 19.35 6.85 1.76
CA GLU A 175 19.53 5.53 2.39
C GLU A 175 18.36 4.59 2.06
N LEU A 176 17.14 5.11 1.97
CA LEU A 176 16.01 4.34 1.45
C LEU A 176 16.21 3.96 -0.03
N VAL A 177 16.67 4.89 -0.86
CA VAL A 177 16.94 4.61 -2.29
C VAL A 177 17.98 3.51 -2.44
N LYS A 178 19.06 3.53 -1.66
CA LYS A 178 20.05 2.44 -1.60
C LYS A 178 19.43 1.11 -1.13
N GLU A 179 18.61 1.14 -0.08
CA GLU A 179 17.93 -0.05 0.44
C GLU A 179 17.08 -0.70 -0.66
N VAL A 180 16.29 0.09 -1.39
CA VAL A 180 15.43 -0.37 -2.49
C VAL A 180 16.25 -0.82 -3.70
N SER A 181 17.29 -0.08 -4.09
CA SER A 181 18.19 -0.46 -5.18
C SER A 181 18.83 -1.83 -4.94
N LYS A 182 19.32 -2.08 -3.71
CA LYS A 182 19.86 -3.39 -3.31
C LYS A 182 18.81 -4.49 -3.37
N LEU A 183 17.60 -4.21 -2.91
CA LEU A 183 16.48 -5.14 -2.90
C LEU A 183 16.06 -5.58 -4.31
N LEU A 184 16.06 -4.63 -5.25
CA LEU A 184 15.66 -4.81 -6.64
C LEU A 184 16.81 -5.18 -7.58
N LYS A 185 18.05 -5.10 -7.11
CA LYS A 185 19.27 -5.30 -7.91
C LYS A 185 19.32 -4.39 -9.14
N CYS A 186 19.05 -3.11 -8.95
CA CYS A 186 19.08 -2.09 -9.99
C CYS A 186 19.90 -0.87 -9.55
N ASP A 187 20.16 0.06 -10.46
CA ASP A 187 20.84 1.31 -10.09
C ASP A 187 19.94 2.19 -9.20
N THR A 188 20.55 2.99 -8.33
CA THR A 188 19.88 4.06 -7.60
C THR A 188 19.23 5.09 -8.53
N GLU A 189 19.85 5.41 -9.66
CA GLU A 189 19.28 6.32 -10.66
C GLU A 189 17.99 5.78 -11.27
N GLU A 190 17.85 4.47 -11.42
CA GLU A 190 16.61 3.84 -11.89
C GLU A 190 15.45 4.08 -10.92
N ILE A 191 15.71 4.12 -9.61
CA ILE A 191 14.71 4.40 -8.57
C ILE A 191 14.37 5.89 -8.54
N SER A 192 15.40 6.75 -8.59
CA SER A 192 15.22 8.19 -8.52
C SER A 192 14.47 8.74 -9.73
N ASN A 193 14.64 8.13 -10.90
CA ASN A 193 14.06 8.59 -12.17
C ASN A 193 12.80 7.83 -12.58
N ILE A 194 12.12 7.13 -11.67
CA ILE A 194 10.81 6.52 -11.97
C ILE A 194 9.83 7.66 -12.31
N LYS A 195 9.68 7.93 -13.62
CA LYS A 195 8.77 8.96 -14.14
C LYS A 195 7.34 8.65 -13.67
N ASP A 196 6.49 9.67 -13.62
CA ASP A 196 5.02 9.51 -13.59
C ASP A 196 4.54 8.85 -14.88
N LYS A 197 4.96 7.62 -15.15
CA LYS A 197 4.04 6.72 -15.81
C LYS A 197 2.99 6.42 -14.74
N SER A 198 1.74 6.68 -15.07
CA SER A 198 0.56 6.27 -14.36
C SER A 198 0.45 4.74 -14.31
N GLU A 199 1.52 4.04 -13.93
CA GLU A 199 1.51 2.63 -13.57
C GLU A 199 0.86 2.54 -12.20
N PHE A 200 -0.44 2.79 -12.18
CA PHE A 200 -1.31 2.07 -11.27
C PHE A 200 -0.87 0.59 -11.35
N PRO A 201 -0.49 -0.08 -10.25
CA PRO A 201 0.00 -1.45 -10.30
C PRO A 201 -1.21 -2.39 -10.49
N TYR A 202 -1.90 -2.25 -11.62
CA TYR A 202 -3.00 -3.11 -12.02
C TYR A 202 -2.53 -4.55 -12.20
N TYR A 203 -1.22 -4.82 -12.32
CA TYR A 203 -0.68 -6.18 -12.33
C TYR A 203 -1.21 -7.04 -11.18
N SER A 204 -1.38 -6.44 -9.98
CA SER A 204 -1.96 -7.14 -8.82
C SER A 204 -3.43 -7.54 -8.97
N LEU A 205 -4.14 -6.96 -9.96
CA LEU A 205 -5.51 -7.28 -10.31
C LEU A 205 -5.62 -8.57 -11.12
N PHE A 206 -4.53 -9.04 -11.72
CA PHE A 206 -4.46 -10.20 -12.59
C PHE A 206 -3.69 -11.35 -11.92
N SER A 207 -3.93 -12.58 -12.37
CA SER A 207 -3.21 -13.79 -11.91
C SER A 207 -2.15 -14.27 -12.91
N ILE A 208 -1.78 -13.39 -13.85
CA ILE A 208 -0.94 -13.68 -15.02
C ILE A 208 0.30 -12.80 -15.03
N ASN A 209 1.26 -13.13 -15.89
CA ASN A 209 2.55 -12.45 -15.88
C ASN A 209 2.47 -11.04 -16.48
N LYS A 210 3.48 -10.21 -16.22
CA LYS A 210 3.53 -8.81 -16.67
C LYS A 210 3.29 -8.65 -18.18
N ASN A 211 3.92 -9.47 -19.01
CA ASN A 211 3.83 -9.35 -20.46
C ASN A 211 2.41 -9.67 -20.97
N GLU A 212 1.75 -10.65 -20.34
CA GLU A 212 0.35 -10.99 -20.64
C GLU A 212 -0.60 -9.87 -20.22
N VAL A 213 -0.39 -9.31 -19.02
CA VAL A 213 -1.16 -8.15 -18.55
C VAL A 213 -0.95 -6.95 -19.50
N ASP A 214 0.29 -6.66 -19.89
CA ASP A 214 0.60 -5.58 -20.82
C ASP A 214 -0.08 -5.78 -22.18
N SER A 215 -0.14 -7.04 -22.67
CA SER A 215 -0.86 -7.40 -23.89
C SER A 215 -2.37 -7.15 -23.76
N ILE A 216 -2.98 -7.58 -22.66
CA ILE A 216 -4.41 -7.38 -22.39
C ILE A 216 -4.74 -5.89 -22.28
N ILE A 217 -3.90 -5.11 -21.60
CA ILE A 217 -4.10 -3.67 -21.45
C ILE A 217 -3.96 -2.96 -22.79
N LYS A 218 -2.99 -3.36 -23.62
CA LYS A 218 -2.82 -2.84 -24.98
C LYS A 218 -4.03 -3.17 -25.85
N GLU A 219 -4.52 -4.41 -25.78
CA GLU A 219 -5.69 -4.85 -26.51
C GLU A 219 -6.95 -4.09 -26.08
N ALA A 220 -7.16 -3.94 -24.76
CA ALA A 220 -8.29 -3.18 -24.20
C ALA A 220 -8.28 -1.72 -24.66
N LYS A 221 -7.11 -1.09 -24.73
CA LYS A 221 -6.97 0.28 -25.26
C LYS A 221 -7.25 0.39 -26.75
N SER A 222 -7.06 -0.68 -27.52
CA SER A 222 -7.33 -0.72 -28.97
C SER A 222 -8.74 -1.15 -29.36
N LYS A 223 -9.60 -1.50 -28.37
CA LYS A 223 -11.00 -1.81 -28.67
C LYS A 223 -11.71 -0.59 -29.26
N ASP A 224 -12.79 -0.87 -29.98
CA ASP A 224 -13.64 0.12 -30.64
C ASP A 224 -14.41 1.02 -29.66
N ASN A 225 -14.73 0.49 -28.47
CA ASN A 225 -15.45 1.23 -27.44
C ASN A 225 -15.04 0.80 -26.02
N PHE A 226 -15.39 1.65 -25.05
CA PHE A 226 -15.06 1.41 -23.65
C PHE A 226 -15.73 0.16 -23.06
N GLU A 227 -16.93 -0.21 -23.50
CA GLU A 227 -17.64 -1.39 -22.99
C GLU A 227 -16.88 -2.67 -23.33
N ASN A 228 -16.48 -2.83 -24.58
CA ASN A 228 -15.64 -3.95 -25.03
C ASN A 228 -14.27 -3.97 -24.35
N ALA A 229 -13.68 -2.80 -24.12
CA ALA A 229 -12.44 -2.67 -23.36
C ALA A 229 -12.62 -3.11 -21.89
N ALA A 230 -13.72 -2.72 -21.25
CA ALA A 230 -14.02 -3.05 -19.87
C ALA A 230 -14.26 -4.56 -19.70
N VAL A 231 -15.06 -5.18 -20.56
CA VAL A 231 -15.32 -6.63 -20.53
C VAL A 231 -14.01 -7.42 -20.58
N LEU A 232 -13.12 -7.09 -21.53
CA LEU A 232 -11.81 -7.75 -21.64
C LEU A 232 -10.99 -7.65 -20.35
N ILE A 233 -10.98 -6.49 -19.70
CA ILE A 233 -10.28 -6.30 -18.42
C ILE A 233 -10.91 -7.15 -17.33
N LEU A 234 -12.24 -7.08 -17.18
CA LEU A 234 -12.97 -7.76 -16.11
C LEU A 234 -12.85 -9.29 -16.21
N ASP A 235 -12.88 -9.84 -17.42
CA ASP A 235 -12.74 -11.28 -17.68
C ASP A 235 -11.37 -11.84 -17.30
N ASN A 236 -10.34 -10.99 -17.35
CA ASN A 236 -8.96 -11.35 -17.05
C ASN A 236 -8.53 -11.06 -15.60
N LEU A 237 -9.40 -10.42 -14.80
CA LEU A 237 -9.13 -10.22 -13.38
C LEU A 237 -8.93 -11.55 -12.65
N ASN A 238 -8.15 -11.52 -11.58
CA ASN A 238 -8.08 -12.65 -10.66
C ASN A 238 -9.41 -12.87 -9.93
N GLU A 239 -9.57 -14.07 -9.38
CA GLU A 239 -10.82 -14.51 -8.71
C GLU A 239 -11.29 -13.59 -7.58
N TYR A 240 -10.36 -12.91 -6.90
CA TYR A 240 -10.72 -11.97 -5.85
C TYR A 240 -11.42 -10.74 -6.44
N TYR A 241 -10.85 -10.12 -7.48
CA TYR A 241 -11.43 -8.91 -8.06
C TYR A 241 -12.64 -9.19 -8.94
N LYS A 242 -12.75 -10.38 -9.55
CA LYS A 242 -13.98 -10.84 -10.19
C LYS A 242 -15.18 -10.85 -9.23
N LYS A 243 -14.94 -11.21 -7.96
CA LYS A 243 -15.96 -11.17 -6.90
C LYS A 243 -16.14 -9.78 -6.27
N ASN A 244 -15.26 -8.82 -6.59
CA ASN A 244 -15.21 -7.49 -5.98
C ASN A 244 -15.05 -6.38 -7.03
N LEU A 245 -15.87 -6.41 -8.09
CA LEU A 245 -15.77 -5.49 -9.24
C LEU A 245 -15.89 -4.00 -8.88
N LEU A 246 -16.52 -3.69 -7.74
CA LEU A 246 -16.71 -2.32 -7.26
C LEU A 246 -15.54 -1.78 -6.42
N SER A 247 -14.44 -2.52 -6.30
CA SER A 247 -13.25 -2.06 -5.59
C SER A 247 -12.68 -0.78 -6.22
N ASN A 248 -12.06 0.06 -5.41
CA ASN A 248 -11.40 1.26 -5.92
C ASN A 248 -10.30 0.91 -6.92
N ASP A 249 -9.66 -0.25 -6.75
CA ASP A 249 -8.58 -0.68 -7.64
C ASP A 249 -9.08 -1.03 -9.05
N VAL A 250 -10.19 -1.76 -9.15
CA VAL A 250 -10.85 -2.07 -10.43
C VAL A 250 -11.40 -0.79 -11.07
N LYS A 251 -12.04 0.08 -10.27
CA LYS A 251 -12.54 1.37 -10.75
C LYS A 251 -11.43 2.26 -11.31
N ASN A 252 -10.29 2.33 -10.63
CA ASN A 252 -9.14 3.12 -11.07
C ASN A 252 -8.59 2.57 -12.39
N LEU A 253 -8.43 1.25 -12.52
CA LEU A 253 -8.01 0.64 -13.78
C LEU A 253 -9.00 0.96 -14.92
N LEU A 254 -10.30 0.76 -14.69
CA LEU A 254 -11.33 1.04 -15.69
C LEU A 254 -11.37 2.53 -16.06
N PHE A 255 -11.14 3.44 -15.11
CA PHE A 255 -11.03 4.87 -15.37
C PHE A 255 -9.83 5.21 -16.26
N GLU A 256 -8.66 4.61 -16.02
CA GLU A 256 -7.49 4.77 -16.86
C GLU A 256 -7.71 4.23 -18.28
N ILE A 257 -8.41 3.10 -18.41
CA ILE A 257 -8.80 2.57 -19.73
C ILE A 257 -9.77 3.54 -20.42
N LYS A 258 -10.80 4.03 -19.72
CA LYS A 258 -11.80 4.96 -20.25
C LYS A 258 -11.20 6.22 -20.84
N LYS A 259 -10.12 6.78 -20.25
CA LYS A 259 -9.42 7.95 -20.80
C LYS A 259 -8.97 7.78 -22.25
N ASN A 260 -8.69 6.55 -22.68
CA ASN A 260 -8.27 6.26 -24.06
C ASN A 260 -9.45 6.17 -25.05
N HIS A 261 -10.68 6.13 -24.54
CA HIS A 261 -11.93 6.00 -25.29
C HIS A 261 -12.80 7.26 -25.22
N ILE A 262 -12.32 8.31 -24.55
CA ILE A 262 -12.93 9.64 -24.57
C ILE A 262 -12.31 10.38 -25.75
N SER A 263 -13.05 10.52 -26.85
CA SER A 263 -12.67 11.43 -27.93
C SER A 263 -12.59 12.87 -27.39
N PRO A 264 -11.63 13.69 -27.84
CA PRO A 264 -11.79 15.14 -27.74
C PRO A 264 -12.95 15.51 -28.67
N SER A 265 -14.11 15.80 -28.09
CA SER A 265 -15.17 16.57 -28.76
C SER A 265 -14.72 18.01 -28.94
#